data_AF-G4T6R8-F1
#
_entry.id   AF-G4T6R8-F1
#
_cell.length_a   1.000
_cell.length_b   1.000
_cell.length_c   1.000
_cell.angle_alpha   90.00
_cell.angle_beta   90.00
_cell.angle_gamma   90.00
#
_symmetry.space_group_name_H-M   'P 1'
#
loop_
_entity.id
_entity.type
_entity.pdbx_description
1 polymer ?
#
loop_
_entity_poly.entity_id
_entity_poly.type
_entity_poly.pdbx_seq_one_letter_code
_entity_poly.pdbx_strand_id
1 'polypeptide(L)'
;MKSHLPLFLALAYSLVVRASQHVLAPDVCTFVSTNLYDLLEIPTGTINGVPGDLDVCLCQSSVDGSRGFVATNQIAQLASNDFELGVGEDKVIQALMYYIASKGATCIYPDNALPICSEDALCDFTCTHGFTRVGDACACPAPFNICAGHCQESACTNSAERAMLEEAARRRATPTIPRRKRTKSKKAKRAPEPQASKRSPQTCPGTAGQQTSTVSSK
;
A
#
# COMPACT_ATOMS: atom_id res chain seq x y z
N MET A 1 30.66 -29.42 26.38
CA MET A 1 30.23 -30.02 25.09
C MET A 1 29.20 -29.06 24.48
N LYS A 2 29.60 -28.27 23.47
CA LYS A 2 28.78 -27.22 22.85
C LYS A 2 28.25 -27.75 21.52
N SER A 3 26.96 -28.04 21.46
CA SER A 3 26.27 -28.58 20.29
C SER A 3 25.91 -27.43 19.34
N HIS A 4 26.65 -27.32 18.23
CA HIS A 4 26.30 -26.44 17.12
C HIS A 4 25.25 -27.13 16.23
N LEU A 5 23.99 -26.74 16.39
CA LEU A 5 22.89 -27.16 15.52
C LEU A 5 22.90 -26.29 14.24
N PRO A 6 22.80 -26.88 13.03
CA PRO A 6 22.96 -26.13 11.77
C PRO A 6 21.69 -25.36 11.39
N LEU A 7 21.84 -24.05 11.30
CA LEU A 7 20.81 -23.04 10.97
C LEU A 7 20.28 -23.07 9.51
N PHE A 8 20.64 -24.08 8.71
CA PHE A 8 20.46 -24.04 7.25
C PHE A 8 19.22 -24.76 6.71
N LEU A 9 18.44 -25.45 7.54
CA LEU A 9 17.27 -26.22 7.08
C LEU A 9 15.92 -25.50 7.20
N ALA A 10 15.85 -24.32 7.80
CA ALA A 10 14.58 -23.60 8.00
C ALA A 10 14.09 -22.76 6.80
N LEU A 11 14.89 -22.59 5.75
CA LEU A 11 14.53 -21.70 4.62
C LEU A 11 13.87 -22.40 3.42
N ALA A 12 13.77 -23.73 3.40
CA ALA A 12 13.26 -24.46 2.23
C ALA A 12 11.77 -24.85 2.31
N TYR A 13 11.10 -24.72 3.47
CA TYR A 13 9.75 -25.24 3.68
C TYR A 13 8.60 -24.20 3.54
N SER A 14 8.89 -22.97 3.09
CA SER A 14 7.87 -21.89 3.00
C SER A 14 7.46 -21.52 1.57
N LEU A 15 7.90 -22.26 0.54
CA LEU A 15 7.51 -22.05 -0.86
C LEU A 15 6.38 -22.98 -1.34
N VAL A 16 5.56 -23.48 -0.41
CA VAL A 16 4.30 -24.15 -0.76
C VAL A 16 3.28 -23.06 -1.06
N VAL A 17 3.11 -22.78 -2.34
CA VAL A 17 1.95 -22.21 -3.05
C VAL A 17 0.76 -21.90 -2.12
N ARG A 18 0.84 -20.77 -1.42
CA ARG A 18 -0.38 -20.02 -1.08
C ARG A 18 -0.78 -19.36 -2.39
N ALA A 19 -1.72 -19.97 -3.09
CA ALA A 19 -2.60 -19.17 -3.94
C ALA A 19 -3.23 -18.16 -2.99
N SER A 20 -2.68 -16.95 -2.95
CA SER A 20 -3.10 -15.87 -2.08
C SER A 20 -4.53 -15.51 -2.44
N GLN A 21 -5.49 -16.18 -1.80
CA GLN A 21 -6.72 -15.52 -1.43
C GLN A 21 -6.27 -14.37 -0.53
N HIS A 22 -6.13 -13.20 -1.12
CA HIS A 22 -5.99 -11.96 -0.37
C HIS A 22 -7.34 -11.71 0.28
N VAL A 23 -7.64 -12.50 1.32
CA VAL A 23 -8.62 -12.12 2.31
C VAL A 23 -8.09 -10.80 2.83
N LEU A 24 -8.77 -9.72 2.44
CA LEU A 24 -8.46 -8.39 2.95
C LEU A 24 -8.46 -8.52 4.47
N ALA A 25 -7.33 -8.16 5.09
CA ALA A 25 -7.27 -8.16 6.53
C ALA A 25 -8.43 -7.30 7.06
N PRO A 26 -9.08 -7.70 8.17
CA PRO A 26 -10.11 -6.87 8.78
C PRO A 26 -9.58 -5.45 8.94
N ASP A 27 -10.39 -4.48 8.53
CA ASP A 27 -10.06 -3.06 8.63
C ASP A 27 -10.98 -2.40 9.66
N VAL A 28 -10.59 -1.25 10.19
CA VAL A 28 -11.44 -0.46 11.08
C VAL A 28 -11.74 0.86 10.38
N CYS A 29 -13.02 1.13 10.14
CA CYS A 29 -13.45 2.31 9.40
C CYS A 29 -14.44 3.16 10.21
N THR A 30 -14.37 4.47 10.05
CA THR A 30 -15.31 5.42 10.66
C THR A 30 -15.57 6.59 9.72
N PHE A 31 -16.76 7.17 9.83
CA PHE A 31 -16.99 8.51 9.31
C PHE A 31 -16.46 9.51 10.32
N VAL A 32 -15.56 10.38 9.87
CA VAL A 32 -15.01 11.48 10.67
C VAL A 32 -15.78 12.72 10.25
N SER A 33 -16.59 13.25 11.17
CA SER A 33 -17.30 14.54 11.06
C SER A 33 -16.95 15.37 12.29
N THR A 34 -15.75 15.93 12.30
CA THR A 34 -15.22 16.73 13.42
C THR A 34 -14.11 17.64 12.95
N ASN A 35 -13.82 18.67 13.74
CA ASN A 35 -12.66 19.51 13.50
C ASN A 35 -11.36 18.76 13.83
N LEU A 36 -10.40 18.75 12.91
CA LEU A 36 -9.10 18.09 13.09
C LEU A 36 -8.27 18.73 14.21
N TYR A 37 -8.40 20.04 14.46
CA TYR A 37 -7.68 20.71 15.53
C TYR A 37 -8.22 20.34 16.92
N ASP A 38 -9.52 20.06 17.03
CA ASP A 38 -10.11 19.53 18.26
C ASP A 38 -9.57 18.12 18.56
N LEU A 39 -9.40 17.28 17.53
CA LEU A 39 -8.77 15.95 17.68
C LEU A 39 -7.30 16.03 18.11
N LEU A 40 -6.61 17.12 17.74
CA LEU A 40 -5.22 17.37 18.12
C LEU A 40 -5.11 18.04 19.50
N GLU A 41 -6.21 18.33 20.18
CA GLU A 41 -6.28 19.06 21.46
C GLU A 41 -5.57 20.43 21.39
N ILE A 42 -5.57 21.05 20.21
CA ILE A 42 -4.95 22.37 20.00
C ILE A 42 -5.99 23.43 20.38
N PRO A 43 -5.66 24.39 21.26
CA PRO A 43 -6.56 25.50 21.57
C PRO A 43 -6.89 26.28 20.29
N THR A 44 -8.14 26.20 19.83
CA THR A 44 -8.64 26.79 18.58
C THR A 44 -8.65 28.33 18.56
N GLY A 45 -8.14 28.98 19.62
CA GLY A 45 -8.21 30.42 19.86
C GLY A 45 -7.43 31.32 18.89
N THR A 46 -6.73 30.80 17.89
CA THR A 46 -5.78 31.62 17.11
C THR A 46 -5.63 31.28 15.62
N ILE A 47 -6.31 30.24 15.09
CA ILE A 47 -6.13 29.89 13.68
C ILE A 47 -7.17 30.64 12.84
N ASN A 48 -6.74 31.75 12.24
CA ASN A 48 -7.58 32.70 11.51
C ASN A 48 -8.40 32.06 10.37
N GLY A 49 -9.62 31.59 10.68
CA GLY A 49 -10.61 31.21 9.68
C GLY A 49 -10.25 30.04 8.76
N VAL A 50 -9.30 29.18 9.16
CA VAL A 50 -9.01 27.95 8.42
C VAL A 50 -10.08 26.91 8.77
N PRO A 51 -10.88 26.42 7.80
CA PRO A 51 -11.81 25.34 8.06
C PRO A 51 -11.01 24.08 8.38
N GLY A 52 -11.09 23.66 9.65
CA GLY A 52 -10.49 22.42 10.15
C GLY A 52 -11.45 21.23 10.10
N ASP A 53 -12.67 21.45 9.63
CA ASP A 53 -13.74 20.46 9.66
C ASP A 53 -13.45 19.35 8.66
N LEU A 54 -13.35 18.13 9.17
CA LEU A 54 -13.15 16.93 8.40
C LEU A 54 -14.50 16.23 8.28
N ASP A 55 -15.00 16.07 7.07
CA ASP A 55 -16.20 15.28 6.73
C ASP A 55 -15.80 14.21 5.71
N VAL A 56 -15.23 13.11 6.21
CA VAL A 56 -14.66 12.06 5.35
C VAL A 56 -14.72 10.70 6.03
N CYS A 57 -14.98 9.67 5.26
CA CYS A 57 -14.92 8.29 5.73
C CYS A 57 -13.49 7.77 5.62
N LEU A 58 -12.92 7.32 6.74
CA LEU A 58 -11.54 6.83 6.82
C LEU A 58 -11.51 5.42 7.37
N CYS A 59 -10.67 4.59 6.75
CA CYS A 59 -10.26 3.30 7.25
C CYS A 59 -8.82 3.35 7.73
N GLN A 60 -8.47 2.48 8.68
CA GLN A 60 -7.13 2.40 9.26
C GLN A 60 -6.06 2.19 8.17
N SER A 61 -6.35 1.32 7.19
CA SER A 61 -5.45 1.05 6.05
C SER A 61 -5.23 2.25 5.10
N SER A 62 -6.13 3.24 5.13
CA SER A 62 -6.03 4.45 4.31
C SER A 62 -5.19 5.54 4.98
N VAL A 63 -5.03 5.45 6.30
CA VAL A 63 -4.23 6.39 7.09
C VAL A 63 -2.77 5.92 7.19
N ASP A 64 -2.53 4.62 7.32
CA ASP A 64 -1.18 4.04 7.51
C ASP A 64 -0.36 3.83 6.21
N GLY A 65 -0.98 4.00 5.05
CA GLY A 65 -0.36 3.74 3.74
C GLY A 65 0.70 4.76 3.31
N SER A 66 1.63 4.34 2.44
CA SER A 66 2.72 5.17 1.88
C SER A 66 2.26 6.30 0.93
N ARG A 67 0.96 6.37 0.63
CA ARG A 67 0.27 7.48 -0.05
C ARG A 67 -0.91 7.96 0.80
N GLY A 68 -0.70 7.98 2.12
CA GLY A 68 -1.74 8.08 3.13
C GLY A 68 -2.62 9.32 3.01
N PHE A 69 -3.71 9.28 3.74
CA PHE A 69 -4.70 10.35 3.81
C PHE A 69 -4.09 11.77 3.98
N VAL A 70 -3.05 11.92 4.82
CA VAL A 70 -2.39 13.21 5.05
C VAL A 70 -1.78 13.78 3.77
N ALA A 71 -1.26 12.94 2.87
CA ALA A 71 -0.68 13.40 1.61
C ALA A 71 -1.71 13.83 0.56
N THR A 72 -3.01 13.52 0.75
CA THR A 72 -4.05 13.77 -0.27
C THR A 72 -5.14 14.74 0.20
N ASN A 73 -5.35 14.87 1.50
CA ASN A 73 -6.36 15.76 2.07
C ASN A 73 -5.74 17.11 2.47
N GLN A 74 -6.25 18.21 1.90
CA GLN A 74 -5.71 19.55 2.12
C GLN A 74 -5.75 20.00 3.60
N ILE A 75 -6.80 19.64 4.34
CA ILE A 75 -6.94 20.01 5.76
C ILE A 75 -5.88 19.27 6.59
N ALA A 76 -5.71 17.98 6.34
CA ALA A 76 -4.66 17.19 6.98
C ALA A 76 -3.25 17.69 6.63
N GLN A 77 -2.99 18.10 5.37
CA GLN A 77 -1.72 18.71 4.97
C GLN A 77 -1.46 20.04 5.67
N LEU A 78 -2.48 20.89 5.81
CA LEU A 78 -2.35 22.18 6.50
C LEU A 78 -2.03 21.97 7.98
N ALA A 79 -2.75 21.06 8.64
CA ALA A 79 -2.49 20.69 10.03
C ALA A 79 -1.10 20.07 10.21
N SER A 80 -0.65 19.19 9.30
CA SER A 80 0.67 18.56 9.42
C SER A 80 1.82 19.53 9.21
N ASN A 81 1.62 20.57 8.39
CA ASN A 81 2.65 21.58 8.07
C ASN A 81 2.67 22.75 9.05
N ASP A 82 1.81 22.77 10.07
CA ASP A 82 1.81 23.80 11.11
C ASP A 82 3.03 23.63 12.03
N PHE A 83 4.11 24.34 11.69
CA PHE A 83 5.38 24.31 12.41
C PHE A 83 5.33 25.07 13.73
N GLU A 84 4.47 26.10 13.85
CA GLU A 84 4.36 26.89 15.08
C GLU A 84 3.82 26.04 16.23
N LEU A 85 2.90 25.14 15.91
CA LEU A 85 2.30 24.20 16.86
C LEU A 85 3.07 22.87 16.96
N GLY A 86 4.05 22.66 16.09
CA GLY A 86 4.86 21.45 16.04
C GLY A 86 4.01 20.18 15.90
N VAL A 87 2.96 20.22 15.06
CA VAL A 87 2.05 19.09 14.86
C VAL A 87 2.79 17.97 14.14
N GLY A 88 3.22 18.21 12.91
CA GLY A 88 3.85 17.19 12.06
C GLY A 88 2.87 16.12 11.58
N GLU A 89 3.26 15.38 10.54
CA GLU A 89 2.46 14.30 9.96
C GLU A 89 2.16 13.18 10.98
N ASP A 90 3.14 12.81 11.81
CA ASP A 90 3.01 11.74 12.80
C ASP A 90 1.88 12.00 13.81
N LYS A 91 1.70 13.23 14.29
CA LYS A 91 0.61 13.54 15.24
C LYS A 91 -0.75 13.54 14.57
N VAL A 92 -0.85 14.00 13.32
CA VAL A 92 -2.11 13.91 12.54
C VAL A 92 -2.50 12.46 12.34
N ILE A 93 -1.56 11.62 11.91
CA ILE A 93 -1.77 10.17 11.76
C ILE A 93 -2.18 9.57 13.09
N GLN A 94 -1.46 9.85 14.19
CA GLN A 94 -1.76 9.29 15.50
C GLN A 94 -3.16 9.69 16.01
N ALA A 95 -3.55 10.95 15.87
CA ALA A 95 -4.87 11.44 16.28
C ALA A 95 -5.99 10.77 15.47
N LEU A 96 -5.83 10.67 14.14
CA LEU A 96 -6.79 9.99 13.28
C LEU A 96 -6.89 8.49 13.61
N MET A 97 -5.76 7.82 13.80
CA MET A 97 -5.72 6.40 14.15
C MET A 97 -6.38 6.13 15.51
N TYR A 98 -6.17 6.99 16.49
CA TYR A 98 -6.85 6.91 17.78
C TYR A 98 -8.36 7.12 17.65
N TYR A 99 -8.78 8.11 16.85
CA TYR A 99 -10.18 8.37 16.58
C TYR A 99 -10.86 7.17 15.90
N ILE A 100 -10.26 6.65 14.82
CA ILE A 100 -10.73 5.45 14.10
C ILE A 100 -10.81 4.25 15.05
N ALA A 101 -9.80 4.01 15.87
CA ALA A 101 -9.81 2.89 16.82
C ALA A 101 -10.89 3.02 17.91
N SER A 102 -11.25 4.25 18.29
CA SER A 102 -12.24 4.51 19.36
C SER A 102 -13.69 4.58 18.88
N LYS A 103 -13.93 4.96 17.61
CA LYS A 103 -15.27 5.17 17.05
C LYS A 103 -15.62 4.26 15.88
N GLY A 104 -14.62 3.62 15.28
CA GLY A 104 -14.80 2.85 14.06
C GLY A 104 -15.47 1.50 14.26
N ALA A 105 -15.99 0.99 13.16
CA ALA A 105 -16.52 -0.36 13.03
C ALA A 105 -15.50 -1.26 12.33
N THR A 106 -15.40 -2.52 12.76
CA THR A 106 -14.58 -3.52 12.06
C THR A 106 -15.30 -3.97 10.78
N CYS A 107 -14.65 -3.74 9.64
CA CYS A 107 -15.12 -4.13 8.33
C CYS A 107 -14.40 -5.40 7.86
N ILE A 108 -15.16 -6.35 7.34
CA ILE A 108 -14.66 -7.58 6.73
C ILE A 108 -15.13 -7.59 5.28
N TYR A 109 -14.19 -7.64 4.36
CA TYR A 109 -14.48 -7.59 2.93
C TYR A 109 -14.28 -8.98 2.31
N PRO A 110 -15.18 -9.41 1.40
CA PRO A 110 -15.00 -10.68 0.71
C PRO A 110 -13.87 -10.60 -0.33
N ASP A 111 -13.43 -11.75 -0.83
CA ASP A 111 -12.45 -11.80 -1.91
C ASP A 111 -12.95 -11.05 -3.16
N ASN A 112 -12.03 -10.42 -3.90
CA ASN A 112 -12.32 -9.60 -5.08
C ASN A 112 -13.21 -8.38 -4.81
N ALA A 113 -13.34 -7.95 -3.56
CA ALA A 113 -13.94 -6.67 -3.21
C ALA A 113 -12.91 -5.54 -3.22
N LEU A 114 -13.37 -4.34 -3.58
CA LEU A 114 -12.69 -3.08 -3.29
C LEU A 114 -13.53 -2.35 -2.23
N PRO A 115 -12.94 -2.00 -1.07
CA PRO A 115 -13.66 -1.35 0.01
C PRO A 115 -14.15 0.03 -0.41
N ILE A 116 -15.36 0.38 0.05
CA ILE A 116 -15.98 1.70 -0.10
C ILE A 116 -16.40 2.15 1.28
N CYS A 117 -15.93 3.33 1.68
CA CYS A 117 -16.27 3.96 2.94
C CYS A 117 -17.11 5.21 2.65
N SER A 118 -18.34 5.27 3.16
CA SER A 118 -19.19 6.46 3.14
C SER A 118 -19.88 6.69 4.49
N GLU A 119 -20.47 7.87 4.69
CA GLU A 119 -21.22 8.22 5.91
C GLU A 119 -22.34 7.21 6.21
N ASP A 120 -23.13 6.85 5.19
CA ASP A 120 -24.25 5.92 5.33
C ASP A 120 -23.84 4.44 5.38
N ALA A 121 -22.64 4.12 4.89
CA ALA A 121 -22.17 2.74 4.76
C ALA A 121 -20.64 2.64 4.95
N LEU A 122 -20.23 2.47 6.21
CA LEU A 122 -18.82 2.41 6.62
C LEU A 122 -18.06 1.22 6.04
N CYS A 123 -18.74 0.09 5.86
CA CYS A 123 -18.15 -1.18 5.42
C CYS A 123 -18.74 -1.66 4.09
N ASP A 124 -19.03 -0.73 3.18
CA ASP A 124 -19.52 -1.12 1.85
C ASP A 124 -18.37 -1.56 0.94
N PHE A 125 -18.72 -2.19 -0.18
CA PHE A 125 -17.73 -2.61 -1.15
C PHE A 125 -18.31 -2.74 -2.55
N THR A 126 -17.42 -2.64 -3.54
CA THR A 126 -17.72 -3.01 -4.93
C THR A 126 -16.91 -4.22 -5.35
N CYS A 127 -17.50 -5.07 -6.19
CA CYS A 127 -16.78 -6.21 -6.74
C CYS A 127 -15.88 -5.78 -7.90
N THR A 128 -14.70 -6.36 -7.95
CA THR A 128 -13.67 -6.08 -8.96
C THR A 128 -13.40 -7.31 -9.82
N HIS A 129 -12.54 -7.17 -10.83
CA HIS A 129 -12.11 -8.28 -11.68
C HIS A 129 -13.26 -9.03 -12.39
N GLY A 130 -14.36 -8.33 -12.70
CA GLY A 130 -15.53 -8.90 -13.37
C GLY A 130 -16.50 -9.67 -12.46
N PHE A 131 -16.24 -9.74 -11.15
CA PHE A 131 -17.17 -10.34 -10.20
C PHE A 131 -18.38 -9.44 -9.98
N THR A 132 -19.51 -10.04 -9.59
CA THR A 132 -20.77 -9.34 -9.28
C THR A 132 -21.16 -9.57 -7.83
N ARG A 133 -21.78 -8.56 -7.21
CA ARG A 133 -22.24 -8.65 -5.81
C ARG A 133 -23.45 -9.58 -5.70
N VAL A 134 -23.34 -10.58 -4.82
CA VAL A 134 -24.41 -11.53 -4.49
C VAL A 134 -24.48 -11.62 -2.97
N GLY A 135 -25.39 -10.85 -2.37
CA GLY A 135 -25.42 -10.64 -0.92
C GLY A 135 -24.15 -9.96 -0.42
N ASP A 136 -23.48 -10.59 0.54
CA ASP A 136 -22.25 -10.10 1.17
C ASP A 136 -20.98 -10.66 0.52
N ALA A 137 -21.08 -11.22 -0.69
CA ALA A 137 -19.97 -11.82 -1.41
C ALA A 137 -19.87 -11.30 -2.86
N CYS A 138 -18.66 -11.39 -3.41
CA CYS A 138 -18.41 -11.22 -4.84
C CYS A 138 -18.35 -12.59 -5.51
N ALA A 139 -19.33 -12.85 -6.40
CA ALA A 139 -19.45 -14.12 -7.11
C ALA A 139 -19.28 -13.93 -8.62
N CYS A 140 -18.74 -14.96 -9.28
CA CYS A 140 -18.71 -15.02 -10.73
C CYS A 140 -20.00 -15.69 -11.23
N PRO A 141 -20.94 -14.94 -11.83
CA PRO A 141 -22.23 -15.51 -12.22
C PRO A 141 -22.06 -16.51 -13.37
N ALA A 142 -22.90 -17.54 -13.44
CA ALA A 142 -22.96 -18.38 -14.62
C ALA A 142 -23.44 -17.56 -15.84
N PRO A 143 -22.93 -17.82 -17.07
CA PRO A 143 -22.03 -18.90 -17.47
C PRO A 143 -20.53 -18.55 -17.46
N PHE A 144 -20.13 -17.49 -16.74
CA PHE A 144 -18.74 -16.99 -16.73
C PHE A 144 -17.81 -17.95 -15.97
N ASN A 145 -16.51 -17.86 -16.26
CA ASN A 145 -15.47 -18.66 -15.62
C ASN A 145 -14.47 -17.77 -14.89
N ILE A 146 -13.93 -18.28 -13.77
CA ILE A 146 -12.84 -17.60 -13.04
C ILE A 146 -11.51 -18.06 -13.63
N CYS A 147 -10.79 -17.16 -14.28
CA CYS A 147 -9.49 -17.41 -14.89
C CYS A 147 -8.46 -16.44 -14.30
N ALA A 148 -7.40 -16.97 -13.67
CA ALA A 148 -6.34 -16.18 -13.05
C ALA A 148 -6.83 -15.07 -12.08
N GLY A 149 -7.93 -15.33 -11.36
CA GLY A 149 -8.54 -14.36 -10.44
C GLY A 149 -9.49 -13.35 -11.08
N HIS A 150 -9.80 -13.48 -12.37
CA HIS A 150 -10.79 -12.65 -13.06
C HIS A 150 -12.00 -13.48 -13.48
N CYS A 151 -13.21 -12.96 -13.27
CA CYS A 151 -14.44 -13.51 -13.81
C CYS A 151 -14.65 -12.99 -15.24
N GLN A 152 -14.70 -13.89 -16.22
CA GLN A 152 -14.80 -13.53 -17.63
C GLN A 152 -15.63 -14.55 -18.43
N GLU A 153 -16.22 -14.09 -19.54
CA GLU A 153 -17.12 -14.90 -20.38
C GLU A 153 -16.36 -15.94 -21.19
N SER A 154 -15.13 -15.59 -21.61
CA SER A 154 -14.30 -16.48 -22.39
C SER A 154 -13.90 -17.71 -21.57
N ALA A 155 -13.96 -18.88 -22.20
CA ALA A 155 -13.34 -20.08 -21.64
C ALA A 155 -11.89 -19.74 -21.29
N CYS A 156 -11.43 -20.16 -20.11
CA CYS A 156 -10.04 -19.95 -19.72
C CYS A 156 -9.17 -20.53 -20.83
N THR A 157 -8.52 -19.67 -21.61
CA THR A 157 -7.48 -20.13 -22.51
C THR A 157 -6.35 -20.49 -21.58
N ASN A 158 -6.22 -21.78 -21.25
CA ASN A 158 -5.20 -22.31 -20.37
C ASN A 158 -3.79 -22.12 -20.98
N SER A 159 -3.54 -21.15 -21.85
CA SER A 159 -2.25 -20.86 -22.47
C SER A 159 -1.21 -20.53 -21.40
N ALA A 160 -1.58 -19.83 -20.31
CA ALA A 160 -0.67 -19.55 -19.20
C ALA A 160 -0.34 -20.81 -18.40
N GLU A 161 -1.34 -21.63 -18.04
CA GLU A 161 -1.12 -22.88 -17.29
C GLU A 161 -0.40 -23.92 -18.14
N ARG A 162 -0.73 -24.01 -19.44
CA ARG A 162 -0.05 -24.83 -20.42
C ARG A 162 1.38 -24.33 -20.65
N ALA A 163 1.63 -23.02 -20.68
CA ALA A 163 2.98 -22.47 -20.77
C ALA A 163 3.80 -22.73 -19.50
N MET A 164 3.20 -22.65 -18.31
CA MET A 164 3.87 -23.01 -17.05
C MET A 164 4.17 -24.51 -16.97
N LEU A 165 3.23 -25.37 -17.36
CA LEU A 165 3.44 -26.82 -17.46
C LEU A 165 4.49 -27.15 -18.52
N GLU A 166 4.49 -26.46 -19.66
CA GLU A 166 5.47 -26.65 -20.72
C GLU A 166 6.87 -26.17 -20.29
N GLU A 167 6.99 -25.03 -19.61
CA GLU A 167 8.26 -24.55 -19.05
C GLU A 167 8.78 -25.50 -17.95
N ALA A 168 7.90 -25.99 -17.07
CA ALA A 168 8.26 -27.00 -16.08
C ALA A 168 8.73 -28.31 -16.74
N ALA A 169 8.08 -28.73 -17.83
CA ALA A 169 8.49 -29.88 -18.62
C ALA A 169 9.84 -29.66 -19.33
N ARG A 170 10.08 -28.48 -19.92
CA ARG A 170 11.37 -28.10 -20.55
C ARG A 170 12.52 -28.11 -19.54
N ARG A 171 12.29 -27.60 -18.32
CA ARG A 171 13.29 -27.63 -17.24
C ARG A 171 13.66 -29.05 -16.81
N ARG A 172 12.70 -29.99 -16.83
CA ARG A 172 12.98 -31.42 -16.56
C ARG A 172 13.72 -32.11 -17.71
N ALA A 173 13.45 -31.71 -18.95
CA ALA A 173 14.07 -32.29 -20.14
C ALA A 173 15.50 -31.80 -20.40
N THR A 174 15.89 -30.64 -19.85
CA THR A 174 17.24 -30.11 -20.05
C THR A 174 18.23 -30.96 -19.22
N PRO A 175 19.14 -31.72 -19.85
CA PRO A 175 20.11 -32.52 -19.13
C PRO A 175 20.95 -31.58 -18.27
N THR A 176 21.03 -31.85 -16.98
CA THR A 176 21.90 -31.09 -16.08
C THR A 176 23.33 -31.34 -16.57
N ILE A 177 23.88 -30.43 -17.39
CA ILE A 177 25.26 -30.56 -17.87
C ILE A 177 26.11 -30.59 -16.60
N PRO A 178 26.83 -31.70 -16.33
CA PRO A 178 27.58 -31.84 -15.11
C PRO A 178 28.56 -30.67 -15.02
N ARG A 179 28.38 -29.89 -13.95
CA ARG A 179 29.14 -28.67 -13.67
C ARG A 179 30.61 -29.03 -13.68
N ARG A 180 31.28 -28.78 -14.81
CA ARG A 180 32.71 -29.02 -15.02
C ARG A 180 33.42 -28.34 -13.86
N LYS A 181 34.08 -29.12 -13.00
CA LYS A 181 34.79 -28.63 -11.81
C LYS A 181 35.70 -27.49 -12.25
N ARG A 182 35.29 -26.25 -11.93
CA ARG A 182 36.10 -25.05 -12.14
C ARG A 182 37.36 -25.26 -11.31
N THR A 183 38.46 -25.56 -11.98
CA THR A 183 39.78 -25.55 -11.39
C THR A 183 40.01 -24.17 -10.77
N LYS A 184 40.51 -24.17 -9.54
CA LYS A 184 40.79 -22.96 -8.75
C LYS A 184 41.82 -22.09 -9.49
N SER A 185 41.37 -21.17 -10.34
CA SER A 185 42.23 -20.08 -10.80
C SER A 185 42.52 -19.17 -9.62
N LYS A 186 43.82 -19.05 -9.34
CA LYS A 186 44.42 -18.25 -8.28
C LYS A 186 43.82 -16.85 -8.22
N LYS A 187 43.39 -16.49 -7.01
CA LYS A 187 42.98 -15.16 -6.58
C LYS A 187 44.15 -14.19 -6.76
N ALA A 188 44.16 -13.41 -7.84
CA ALA A 188 45.03 -12.26 -7.97
C ALA A 188 44.52 -11.16 -7.03
N LYS A 189 45.38 -10.78 -6.09
CA LYS A 189 45.19 -9.74 -5.08
C LYS A 189 45.15 -8.39 -5.81
N ARG A 190 43.96 -7.84 -6.09
CA ARG A 190 43.82 -6.45 -6.56
C ARG A 190 43.84 -5.51 -5.36
N ALA A 191 44.56 -4.40 -5.57
CA ALA A 191 44.93 -3.37 -4.64
C ALA A 191 43.72 -2.61 -4.05
N PRO A 192 43.91 -1.92 -2.90
CA PRO A 192 42.90 -1.03 -2.32
C PRO A 192 42.61 0.14 -3.25
N GLU A 193 41.32 0.42 -3.44
CA GLU A 193 40.80 1.54 -4.20
C GLU A 193 40.92 2.84 -3.37
N PRO A 194 41.42 3.95 -3.96
CA PRO A 194 41.64 5.19 -3.23
C PRO A 194 40.33 5.91 -2.88
N GLN A 195 40.24 6.33 -1.62
CA GLN A 195 39.23 7.28 -1.15
C GLN A 195 39.52 8.66 -1.74
N ALA A 196 38.66 9.16 -2.62
CA ALA A 196 38.44 10.59 -2.83
C ALA A 196 37.21 10.82 -3.72
N SER A 197 36.22 11.56 -3.23
CA SER A 197 35.86 12.85 -3.85
C SER A 197 34.76 13.54 -3.05
N LYS A 198 35.12 14.69 -2.49
CA LYS A 198 34.21 15.72 -1.97
C LYS A 198 33.32 16.20 -3.12
N ARG A 199 32.00 16.21 -2.95
CA ARG A 199 31.11 17.07 -3.74
C ARG A 199 30.34 18.02 -2.84
N SER A 200 30.53 19.29 -3.16
CA SER A 200 29.88 20.49 -2.65
C SER A 200 28.35 20.48 -2.81
N PRO A 201 27.64 21.34 -2.05
CA PRO A 201 26.20 21.50 -2.12
C PRO A 201 25.74 22.04 -3.49
N GLN A 202 24.69 21.42 -4.05
CA GLN A 202 23.94 21.97 -5.17
C GLN A 202 22.85 22.90 -4.63
N THR A 203 23.05 24.19 -4.89
CA THR A 203 22.04 25.24 -4.81
C THR A 203 21.05 25.04 -5.95
N CYS A 204 19.75 24.87 -5.66
CA CYS A 204 18.70 24.97 -6.67
C CYS A 204 18.23 26.43 -6.75
N PRO A 205 18.24 27.08 -7.92
CA PRO A 205 17.65 28.41 -8.09
C PRO A 205 16.13 28.35 -8.06
N GLY A 206 15.53 29.27 -7.31
CA GLY A 206 14.09 29.48 -7.25
C GLY A 206 13.51 29.89 -8.60
N THR A 207 12.36 29.32 -8.94
CA THR A 207 11.52 29.80 -10.02
C THR A 207 10.38 30.59 -9.40
N ALA A 208 10.51 31.91 -9.42
CA ALA A 208 9.42 32.84 -9.13
C ALA A 208 8.43 32.80 -10.30
N GLY A 209 7.23 32.27 -10.05
CA GLY A 209 6.09 32.36 -10.94
C GLY A 209 5.00 33.21 -10.30
N GLN A 210 5.05 34.52 -10.52
CA GLN A 210 3.91 35.41 -10.31
C GLN A 210 2.81 35.06 -11.31
N GLN A 211 1.63 34.69 -10.84
CA GLN A 211 0.39 34.83 -11.60
C GLN A 211 -0.59 35.67 -10.79
N THR A 212 -0.60 36.96 -11.11
CA THR A 212 -1.70 37.87 -10.80
C THR A 212 -2.88 37.50 -11.69
N SER A 213 -3.96 36.99 -11.10
CA SER A 213 -5.28 36.94 -11.74
C SER A 213 -6.20 37.91 -11.01
N THR A 214 -6.30 39.11 -11.58
CA THR A 214 -7.38 40.06 -11.34
C THR A 214 -8.65 39.49 -11.96
N VAL A 215 -9.62 39.08 -11.13
CA VAL A 215 -11.00 38.88 -11.58
C VAL A 215 -11.79 40.12 -11.20
N SER A 216 -12.19 40.84 -12.24
CA SER A 216 -13.03 42.02 -12.21
C SER A 216 -14.48 41.61 -11.96
N SER A 217 -15.09 42.18 -10.92
CA SER A 217 -16.53 42.14 -10.71
C SER A 217 -17.26 42.94 -11.80
N LYS A 218 -18.39 42.41 -12.25
CA LYS A 218 -19.54 43.14 -12.78
C LYS A 218 -20.77 42.65 -12.03
#